data_AF-A0A8T7DJG1-F1
#
_entry.id   AF-A0A8T7DJG1-F1
#
_cell.length_a   1.000
_cell.length_b   1.000
_cell.length_c   1.000
_cell.angle_alpha   90.00
_cell.angle_beta   90.00
_cell.angle_gamma   90.00
#
_symmetry.space_group_name_H-M   'P 1'
#
loop_
_entity.id
_entity.type
_entity.pdbx_description
1 polymer ?
#
loop_
_entity_poly.entity_id
_entity_poly.type
_entity_poly.pdbx_seq_one_letter_code
_entity_poly.pdbx_strand_id
1 'polypeptide(L)'
;RALVTPGRRGRSNKTKAPGPEDATPVASHAAMSWAQRLKRVFDIEIETCSVCGGSMKVIAAIEDPVVIKKILTHLRGKGLYPEAAGLPQSRAPPQGDLFS
;
A
#
# COMPACT_ATOMS: atom_id res chain seq x y z
N ARG A 1 19.90 -22.72 14.42
CA ARG A 1 19.99 -21.32 14.89
C ARG A 1 20.64 -20.49 13.80
N ALA A 2 19.89 -19.64 13.10
CA ALA A 2 20.42 -18.77 12.05
C ALA A 2 20.87 -17.43 12.65
N LEU A 3 22.06 -16.97 12.27
CA LEU A 3 22.66 -15.73 12.75
C LEU A 3 21.96 -14.54 12.09
N VAL A 4 21.16 -13.80 12.86
CA VAL A 4 20.52 -12.56 12.40
C VAL A 4 21.59 -11.51 12.16
N THR A 5 21.72 -11.01 10.93
CA THR A 5 22.63 -9.91 10.59
C THR A 5 22.08 -8.60 11.18
N PRO A 6 22.86 -7.82 11.94
CA PRO A 6 22.37 -6.54 12.44
C PRO A 6 22.27 -5.53 11.28
N GLY A 7 21.07 -4.98 11.07
CA GLY A 7 20.87 -3.89 10.13
C GLY A 7 21.56 -2.61 10.63
N ARG A 8 22.63 -2.17 9.95
CA ARG A 8 23.24 -0.87 10.22
C ARG A 8 22.34 0.24 9.68
N ARG A 9 21.72 1.02 10.56
CA ARG A 9 21.14 2.33 10.22
C ARG A 9 22.29 3.31 9.99
N GLY A 10 22.59 3.60 8.72
CA GLY A 10 23.56 4.62 8.33
C GLY A 10 23.04 6.02 8.68
N ARG A 11 23.66 6.65 9.68
CA ARG A 11 23.52 8.08 9.99
C ARG A 11 24.44 8.86 9.05
N SER A 12 23.92 9.40 7.96
CA SER A 12 24.70 10.23 7.04
C SER A 12 24.63 11.70 7.45
N ASN A 13 25.71 12.17 8.09
CA ASN A 13 26.03 13.60 8.17
C ASN A 13 26.52 14.06 6.78
N LYS A 14 25.95 15.12 6.22
CA LYS A 14 26.44 15.72 4.97
C LYS A 14 26.84 17.17 5.19
N THR A 15 28.14 17.37 5.33
CA THR A 15 28.81 18.65 5.09
C THR A 15 28.77 18.94 3.59
N LYS A 16 28.38 20.17 3.21
CA LYS A 16 28.20 20.63 1.83
C LYS A 16 29.48 21.27 1.30
N ALA A 17 29.94 20.88 0.11
CA ALA A 17 30.78 21.70 -0.76
C ALA A 17 30.40 21.39 -2.24
N PRO A 18 30.34 22.38 -3.15
CA PRO A 18 29.79 22.21 -4.50
C PRO A 18 30.87 21.97 -5.55
N GLY A 19 30.54 21.14 -6.54
CA GLY A 19 31.22 20.99 -7.84
C GLY A 19 30.17 20.68 -8.91
N PRO A 20 30.30 21.15 -10.16
CA PRO A 20 29.30 21.00 -11.22
C PRO A 20 29.49 19.65 -11.94
N GLU A 21 28.99 19.51 -13.17
CA GLU A 21 29.02 18.33 -14.06
C GLU A 21 28.05 17.16 -13.77
N ASP A 22 26.93 17.24 -14.49
CA ASP A 22 26.22 16.13 -15.17
C ASP A 22 25.80 14.92 -14.33
N ALA A 23 24.90 15.18 -13.37
CA ALA A 23 24.11 14.13 -12.76
C ALA A 23 23.11 13.57 -13.80
N THR A 24 23.50 12.46 -14.45
CA THR A 24 22.54 11.44 -14.89
C THR A 24 21.59 11.22 -13.70
N PRO A 25 20.26 11.33 -13.85
CA PRO A 25 19.39 11.05 -12.72
C PRO A 25 19.53 9.57 -12.41
N VAL A 26 20.42 9.25 -11.47
CA VAL A 26 20.49 7.97 -10.79
C VAL A 26 19.04 7.67 -10.45
N ALA A 27 18.51 6.58 -10.99
CA ALA A 27 17.14 6.15 -10.77
C ALA A 27 16.94 6.02 -9.26
N SER A 28 16.52 7.12 -8.64
CA SER A 28 16.03 7.15 -7.27
C SER A 28 14.99 6.06 -7.26
N HIS A 29 15.20 5.02 -6.45
CA HIS A 29 14.22 3.96 -6.26
C HIS A 29 12.91 4.67 -5.90
N ALA A 30 12.06 4.87 -6.91
CA ALA A 30 10.88 5.71 -6.76
C ALA A 30 10.04 5.04 -5.67
N ALA A 31 9.80 5.77 -4.60
CA ALA A 31 9.02 5.25 -3.50
C ALA A 31 7.65 4.81 -4.05
N MET A 32 7.28 3.55 -3.83
CA MET A 32 5.99 3.03 -4.29
C MET A 32 4.86 3.91 -3.76
N SER A 33 3.94 4.31 -4.64
CA SER A 33 2.72 5.00 -4.26
C SER A 33 1.89 4.12 -3.32
N TRP A 34 1.01 4.73 -2.53
CA TRP A 34 0.08 3.99 -1.69
C TRP A 34 -0.75 2.98 -2.50
N ALA A 35 -1.23 3.38 -3.69
CA ALA A 35 -1.98 2.52 -4.59
C ALA A 35 -1.14 1.34 -5.14
N GLN A 36 0.11 1.59 -5.52
CA GLN A 36 1.04 0.53 -5.94
C GLN A 36 1.29 -0.50 -4.85
N ARG A 37 1.29 -0.07 -3.57
CA ARG A 37 1.39 -0.99 -2.43
C ARG A 37 0.13 -1.84 -2.26
N LEU A 38 -1.06 -1.25 -2.44
CA LEU A 38 -2.32 -2.00 -2.41
C LEU A 38 -2.34 -3.09 -3.47
N LYS A 39 -1.96 -2.77 -4.71
CA LYS A 39 -1.82 -3.76 -5.78
C LYS A 39 -0.84 -4.87 -5.39
N ARG A 40 0.33 -4.51 -4.86
CA ARG A 40 1.36 -5.49 -4.54
C ARG A 40 0.98 -6.44 -3.40
N VAL A 41 0.28 -5.96 -2.37
CA VAL A 41 0.01 -6.73 -1.15
C VAL A 41 -1.37 -7.40 -1.17
N PHE A 42 -2.37 -6.71 -1.71
CA PHE A 42 -3.77 -7.12 -1.68
C PHE A 42 -4.35 -7.42 -3.07
N ASP A 43 -3.57 -7.24 -4.15
CA ASP A 43 -4.04 -7.35 -5.53
C ASP A 43 -5.20 -6.40 -5.88
N ILE A 44 -5.23 -5.24 -5.21
CA ILE A 44 -6.24 -4.20 -5.44
C ILE A 44 -5.66 -3.12 -6.36
N GLU A 45 -6.17 -3.04 -7.59
CA GLU A 45 -5.84 -1.98 -8.57
C GLU A 45 -6.86 -0.85 -8.50
N ILE A 46 -6.39 0.38 -8.27
CA ILE A 46 -7.24 1.60 -8.17
C ILE A 46 -6.78 2.74 -9.07
N GLU A 47 -5.64 2.58 -9.77
CA GLU A 47 -5.12 3.60 -10.70
C GLU A 47 -5.72 3.43 -12.11
N THR A 48 -6.46 2.35 -12.37
CA THR A 48 -7.06 2.05 -13.68
C THR A 48 -8.56 1.79 -13.55
N CYS A 49 -9.36 2.40 -14.43
CA CYS A 49 -10.80 2.16 -14.52
C CYS A 49 -11.09 0.76 -15.06
N SER A 50 -11.92 -0.02 -14.37
CA SER A 50 -12.33 -1.36 -14.83
C SER A 50 -13.24 -1.35 -16.07
N VAL A 51 -13.92 -0.24 -16.34
CA VAL A 51 -14.87 -0.12 -17.47
C VAL A 51 -14.17 0.39 -18.73
N CYS A 52 -13.35 1.42 -18.62
CA CYS A 52 -12.73 2.07 -19.78
C CYS A 52 -11.19 1.93 -19.87
N GLY A 53 -10.53 1.38 -18.85
CA GLY A 53 -9.06 1.24 -18.82
C GLY A 53 -8.30 2.57 -18.66
N GLY A 54 -9.01 3.69 -18.47
CA GLY A 54 -8.40 5.00 -18.26
C GLY A 54 -7.73 5.14 -16.90
N SER A 55 -6.81 6.11 -16.78
CA SER A 55 -6.16 6.42 -15.51
C SER A 55 -7.12 7.08 -14.53
N MET A 56 -7.11 6.60 -13.29
CA MET A 56 -7.90 7.12 -12.17
C MET A 56 -7.00 7.81 -11.15
N LYS A 57 -7.56 8.80 -10.45
CA LYS A 57 -6.88 9.51 -9.36
C LYS A 57 -7.77 9.54 -8.12
N VAL A 58 -7.16 9.30 -6.97
CA VAL A 58 -7.84 9.45 -5.68
C VAL A 58 -8.09 10.93 -5.42
N ILE A 59 -9.35 11.31 -5.23
CA ILE A 59 -9.76 12.70 -4.99
C ILE A 59 -10.01 13.03 -3.52
N ALA A 60 -10.43 12.04 -2.73
CA ALA A 60 -10.73 12.20 -1.31
C ALA A 60 -10.71 10.84 -0.60
N ALA A 61 -10.42 10.85 0.70
CA ALA A 61 -10.63 9.73 1.60
C ALA A 61 -11.75 10.08 2.58
N ILE A 62 -12.69 9.17 2.79
CA ILE A 62 -13.81 9.36 3.73
C ILE A 62 -13.51 8.51 4.97
N GLU A 63 -13.25 9.17 6.09
CA GLU A 63 -12.87 8.51 7.36
C GLU A 63 -13.98 8.58 8.42
N ASP A 64 -14.98 9.45 8.26
CA ASP A 64 -16.07 9.62 9.22
C ASP A 64 -16.96 8.35 9.27
N PRO A 65 -17.05 7.66 10.42
CA PRO A 65 -17.81 6.42 10.55
C PRO A 65 -19.31 6.60 10.31
N VAL A 66 -19.88 7.78 10.60
CA VAL A 66 -21.30 8.06 10.37
C VAL A 66 -21.58 8.17 8.87
N VAL A 67 -20.70 8.87 8.14
CA VAL A 67 -20.81 9.03 6.68
C VAL A 67 -20.62 7.68 5.99
N ILE A 68 -19.60 6.91 6.39
CA ILE A 68 -19.35 5.56 5.86
C ILE A 68 -20.59 4.69 6.03
N LYS A 69 -21.16 4.61 7.24
CA LYS A 69 -22.37 3.82 7.50
C LYS A 69 -23.53 4.25 6.61
N LYS A 70 -23.77 5.56 6.46
CA LYS A 70 -24.85 6.09 5.63
C LYS A 70 -24.71 5.67 4.17
N ILE A 71 -23.50 5.76 3.61
CA ILE A 71 -23.21 5.34 2.23
C ILE A 71 -23.45 3.83 2.07
N LEU A 72 -22.90 3.02 2.98
CA LEU A 72 -23.01 1.57 2.91
C LEU A 72 -24.47 1.09 3.02
N THR A 73 -25.26 1.67 3.93
CA THR A 73 -26.70 1.36 4.06
C THR A 73 -27.44 1.68 2.76
N HIS A 74 -27.13 2.82 2.13
CA HIS A 74 -27.74 3.21 0.86
C HIS A 74 -27.40 2.24 -0.29
N LEU A 75 -26.14 1.80 -0.38
CA LEU A 75 -25.71 0.85 -1.41
C LEU A 75 -26.34 -0.53 -1.23
N ARG A 76 -26.46 -1.02 0.01
CA ARG A 76 -27.15 -2.29 0.31
C ARG A 76 -28.61 -2.25 -0.09
N GLY A 77 -29.32 -1.16 0.23
CA GLY A 77 -30.72 -1.00 -0.18
C GLY A 77 -30.95 -1.00 -1.69
N LYS A 78 -29.93 -0.65 -2.47
CA LYS A 78 -29.96 -0.68 -3.95
C LYS A 78 -29.45 -1.99 -4.57
N GLY A 79 -29.02 -2.96 -3.76
CA GLY A 79 -28.36 -4.18 -4.26
C GLY A 79 -27.01 -3.94 -4.94
N LEU A 80 -26.42 -2.75 -4.76
CA LEU A 80 -25.13 -2.35 -5.35
C LEU A 80 -23.95 -2.60 -4.39
N TYR A 81 -24.22 -3.14 -3.21
CA TYR A 81 -23.16 -3.54 -2.30
C TYR A 81 -22.70 -4.94 -2.67
N PRO A 82 -21.46 -5.13 -3.16
CA PRO A 82 -20.88 -6.45 -3.20
C PRO A 82 -20.80 -6.93 -1.75
N GLU A 83 -21.55 -7.98 -1.43
CA GLU A 83 -21.30 -8.79 -0.24
C GLU A 83 -19.79 -8.99 -0.15
N ALA A 84 -19.18 -8.85 1.02
CA ALA A 84 -17.73 -8.93 1.24
C ALA A 84 -17.16 -10.36 1.01
N ALA A 85 -17.61 -11.03 -0.05
CA ALA A 85 -17.16 -12.30 -0.54
C ALA A 85 -15.75 -12.12 -1.10
N GLY A 86 -14.77 -12.63 -0.35
CA GLY A 86 -13.41 -12.78 -0.85
C GLY A 86 -12.33 -12.06 -0.03
N LEU A 87 -12.64 -11.47 1.13
CA LEU A 87 -11.56 -11.12 2.05
C LEU A 87 -10.84 -12.42 2.46
N PRO A 88 -9.52 -12.56 2.17
CA PRO A 88 -8.78 -13.72 2.59
C PRO A 88 -8.84 -13.80 4.12
N GLN A 89 -8.95 -15.02 4.64
CA GLN A 89 -8.89 -15.23 6.08
C GLN A 89 -7.62 -14.58 6.63
N SER A 90 -7.76 -13.86 7.75
CA SER A 90 -6.62 -13.30 8.45
C SER A 90 -5.60 -14.40 8.70
N ARG A 91 -4.39 -14.23 8.14
CA ARG A 91 -3.33 -15.22 8.28
C ARG A 91 -3.04 -15.40 9.77
N ALA A 92 -3.18 -16.63 10.26
CA ALA A 92 -2.79 -16.96 11.63
C ALA A 92 -1.30 -16.65 11.85
N PRO A 93 -0.89 -16.25 13.07
CA PRO A 93 0.53 -16.09 13.39
C PRO A 93 1.28 -17.40 13.07
N PRO A 94 2.55 -17.33 12.65
CA PRO A 94 3.35 -18.53 12.43
C PRO A 94 3.30 -19.38 13.72
N GLN A 95 2.91 -20.65 13.57
CA GLN A 95 2.90 -21.56 14.70
C GLN A 95 4.36 -21.70 15.15
N GLY A 96 4.70 -21.07 16.27
CA GLY A 96 6.04 -21.21 16.86
C GLY A 96 6.29 -22.68 17.09
N ASP A 97 7.43 -23.16 16.64
CA ASP A 97 7.78 -24.58 16.70
C ASP A 97 7.48 -25.13 18.10
N LEU A 98 6.51 -26.05 18.14
CA LEU A 98 6.17 -26.91 19.27
C LEU A 98 7.25 -28.01 19.41
N PHE A 99 8.51 -27.66 19.19
CA PHE A 99 9.62 -28.59 19.17
C PHE A 99 10.72 -28.06 20.10
N SER A 100 10.74 -28.70 21.28
CA SER A 100 11.84 -28.74 22.26
C SER A 100 13.16 -29.18 21.64
#